data_AF-C5T9W7-F1
#
_entry.id   AF-C5T9W7-F1
#
_cell.length_a   1.000
_cell.length_b   1.000
_cell.length_c   1.000
_cell.angle_alpha   90.00
_cell.angle_beta   90.00
_cell.angle_gamma   90.00
#
_symmetry.space_group_name_H-M   'P 1'
#
loop_
_entity.id
_entity.type
_entity.pdbx_description
1 polymer ?
#
loop_
_entity_poly.entity_id
_entity_poly.type
_entity_poly.pdbx_seq_one_letter_code
_entity_poly.pdbx_strand_id
1 'polypeptide(L)' 'PGASGDAADGAGRVRQVWVLKDGTAHAVNVQVGISDGRRTEVSGEGLAEGMAVITDQRSTGAAK' A
#
# COMPACT_ATOMS: atom_id res chain seq x y z
N PRO A 1 -17.41 20.92 -2.75
CA PRO A 1 -16.51 20.41 -3.81
C PRO A 1 -15.19 19.92 -3.21
N GLY A 2 -15.16 18.65 -2.78
CA GLY A 2 -13.92 17.98 -2.35
C GLY A 2 -13.27 17.33 -3.56
N ALA A 3 -12.17 17.92 -4.02
CA ALA A 3 -11.45 17.44 -5.20
C ALA A 3 -10.76 16.11 -4.89
N SER A 4 -11.19 15.07 -5.59
CA SER A 4 -10.52 13.78 -5.75
C SER A 4 -9.16 14.02 -6.41
N GLY A 5 -8.14 14.30 -5.60
CA GLY A 5 -6.82 14.75 -6.05
C GLY A 5 -5.75 13.67 -6.21
N ASP A 6 -6.06 12.38 -6.04
CA ASP A 6 -5.02 11.33 -6.00
C ASP A 6 -5.32 10.13 -6.92
N ALA A 7 -6.44 10.15 -7.66
CA ALA A 7 -6.78 9.08 -8.59
C ALA A 7 -6.08 9.25 -9.96
N ALA A 8 -5.57 10.44 -10.27
CA ALA A 8 -5.06 10.77 -11.60
C ALA A 8 -3.54 10.59 -11.80
N ASP A 9 -2.72 10.57 -10.74
CA ASP A 9 -1.24 10.49 -10.85
C ASP A 9 -0.68 9.06 -11.03
N GLY A 10 -1.55 8.06 -11.18
CA GLY A 10 -1.19 6.63 -11.19
C GLY A 10 -1.24 5.94 -12.56
N ALA A 11 -1.54 6.64 -13.65
CA ALA A 11 -1.62 6.05 -14.99
C ALA A 11 -0.21 5.76 -15.54
N GLY A 12 0.48 4.76 -14.98
CA GLY A 12 1.76 4.27 -15.51
C GLY A 12 2.72 3.67 -14.49
N ARG A 13 2.49 3.82 -13.18
CA ARG A 13 3.31 3.18 -12.14
C ARG A 13 2.53 2.10 -11.42
N VAL A 14 3.04 0.87 -11.48
CA VAL A 14 2.51 -0.25 -10.69
C VAL A 14 2.58 0.14 -9.21
N ARG A 15 1.44 0.09 -8.53
CA ARG A 15 1.37 0.36 -7.08
C ARG A 15 1.74 -0.93 -6.35
N GLN A 16 2.37 -0.82 -5.20
CA GLN A 16 2.76 -1.97 -4.39
C GLN A 16 2.48 -1.73 -2.91
N VAL A 17 2.23 -2.83 -2.19
CA VAL A 17 2.22 -2.88 -0.73
C VAL A 17 3.29 -3.86 -0.26
N TRP A 18 3.63 -3.81 1.02
CA TRP A 18 4.61 -4.71 1.62
C TRP A 18 3.90 -5.64 2.60
N VAL A 19 3.95 -6.94 2.35
CA VAL A 19 3.45 -7.96 3.28
C VAL A 19 4.60 -8.48 4.13
N LEU A 20 4.31 -8.77 5.40
CA LEU A 20 5.27 -9.42 6.29
C LEU A 20 5.07 -10.93 6.19
N LYS A 21 6.10 -11.63 5.69
CA LYS A 21 6.12 -13.09 5.59
C LYS A 21 7.41 -13.60 6.20
N ASP A 22 7.29 -14.52 7.16
CA ASP A 22 8.44 -15.14 7.83
C ASP A 22 9.46 -14.11 8.38
N GLY A 23 8.94 -13.00 8.92
CA GLY A 23 9.76 -11.90 9.46
C GLY A 23 10.40 -10.97 8.42
N THR A 24 10.14 -11.20 7.12
CA THR A 24 10.73 -10.43 6.02
C THR A 24 9.65 -9.65 5.27
N ALA A 25 9.99 -8.46 4.78
CA ALA A 25 9.10 -7.66 3.94
C ALA A 25 9.12 -8.18 2.48
N HIS A 26 7.95 -8.46 1.92
CA HIS A 26 7.78 -8.87 0.53
C HIS A 26 6.91 -7.87 -0.21
N ALA A 27 7.41 -7.35 -1.34
CA ALA A 27 6.65 -6.45 -2.19
C ALA A 27 5.57 -7.23 -2.96
N VAL A 28 4.35 -6.71 -2.95
CA VAL A 28 3.21 -7.25 -3.68
C VAL A 28 2.61 -6.14 -4.53
N ASN A 29 2.48 -6.40 -5.83
CA ASN A 29 1.85 -5.47 -6.76
C ASN A 29 0.35 -5.44 -6.53
N VAL A 30 -0.25 -4.26 -6.57
CA VAL A 30 -1.67 -4.07 -6.25
C VAL A 30 -2.36 -3.14 -7.22
N GLN A 31 -3.65 -3.41 -7.39
CA GLN A 31 -4.63 -2.48 -7.93
C GLN A 31 -5.35 -1.81 -6.75
N VAL A 32 -5.54 -0.50 -6.86
CA VAL A 32 -6.27 0.30 -5.87
C VAL A 32 -7.65 0.62 -6.43
N GLY A 33 -8.68 0.36 -5.65
CA GLY A 33 -10.09 0.53 -5.99
C GLY A 33 -10.72 1.76 -5.34
N ILE A 34 -11.97 1.61 -4.89
CA ILE A 34 -12.78 2.71 -4.33
C ILE A 34 -12.22 3.14 -2.96
N SER A 35 -12.28 4.44 -2.67
CA SER A 35 -11.93 5.01 -1.36
C SER A 35 -13.12 5.71 -0.73
N ASP A 36 -13.30 5.55 0.59
CA ASP A 36 -14.31 6.26 1.39
C ASP A 36 -13.75 7.48 2.15
N GLY A 37 -12.49 7.85 1.87
CA GLY A 37 -11.77 8.94 2.53
C GLY A 37 -11.02 8.53 3.80
N ARG A 38 -11.21 7.29 4.29
CA ARG A 38 -10.43 6.71 5.39
C ARG A 38 -9.77 5.39 5.01
N ARG A 39 -10.44 4.60 4.16
CA ARG A 39 -9.97 3.32 3.64
C ARG A 39 -10.12 3.30 2.14
N THR A 40 -9.23 2.56 1.50
CA THR A 40 -9.26 2.31 0.07
C THR A 40 -9.21 0.82 -0.16
N GLU A 41 -10.02 0.34 -1.09
CA GLU A 41 -9.97 -1.03 -1.56
C GLU A 41 -8.62 -1.31 -2.23
N VAL A 42 -8.04 -2.47 -1.93
CA VAL A 42 -6.77 -2.92 -2.50
C VAL A 42 -6.91 -4.40 -2.84
N SER A 43 -6.61 -4.74 -4.09
CA SER A 43 -6.64 -6.11 -4.61
C SER A 43 -5.36 -6.41 -5.37
N GLY A 44 -4.86 -7.63 -5.32
CA GLY A 44 -3.66 -8.04 -6.05
C GLY A 44 -3.40 -9.52 -5.92
N GLU A 45 -2.69 -10.08 -6.90
CA GLU A 45 -2.23 -11.45 -6.82
C GLU A 45 -1.24 -11.59 -5.65
N GLY A 46 -1.45 -12.57 -4.77
CA GLY A 46 -0.63 -12.77 -3.57
C GLY A 46 -1.07 -11.97 -2.33
N LEU A 47 -2.22 -11.28 -2.38
CA LEU A 47 -2.91 -10.79 -1.19
C LEU A 47 -4.04 -11.74 -0.78
N ALA A 48 -4.14 -11.98 0.52
CA ALA A 48 -5.22 -12.73 1.13
C ALA A 48 -5.61 -12.07 2.47
N GLU A 49 -6.86 -12.31 2.89
CA GLU A 49 -7.32 -11.86 4.20
C GLU A 49 -6.48 -12.47 5.33
N GLY A 50 -6.27 -11.70 6.40
CA GLY A 50 -5.48 -12.11 7.55
C GLY A 50 -3.96 -11.99 7.39
N MET A 51 -3.44 -11.67 6.20
CA MET A 51 -2.02 -11.36 6.02
C MET A 51 -1.62 -10.08 6.76
N ALA A 52 -0.43 -10.09 7.36
CA ALA A 52 0.15 -8.90 7.94
C ALA A 52 0.69 -8.00 6.83
N VAL A 53 0.25 -6.74 6.82
CA VAL A 53 0.71 -5.70 5.89
C VAL A 53 1.50 -4.66 6.69
N ILE A 54 2.63 -4.23 6.14
CA ILE A 54 3.43 -3.16 6.70
C ILE A 54 2.84 -1.83 6.24
N THR A 55 2.32 -1.04 7.19
CA THR A 55 1.66 0.24 6.91
C THR A 55 2.54 1.46 7.21
N ASP A 56 3.65 1.27 7.92
CA ASP A 56 4.61 2.32 8.26
C ASP A 56 5.99 1.72 8.52
N GLN A 57 7.04 2.51 8.34
CA GLN A 57 8.43 2.19 8.69
C GLN A 57 9.04 3.39 9.40
N ARG A 58 9.47 3.19 10.64
CA ARG A 58 10.15 4.22 11.42
C ARG A 58 11.65 4.11 11.22
N SER A 59 12.28 5.15 10.71
CA SER A 59 13.73 5.30 10.78
C SER A 59 14.10 5.54 12.25
N THR A 60 14.86 4.64 12.88
CA THR A 60 15.62 5.03 14.08
C THR A 60 16.70 5.98 13.58
N GLY A 61 16.61 7.26 13.92
CA GLY A 61 17.38 8.35 13.31
C GLY A 61 18.81 7.97 12.94
N ALA A 62 19.21 8.26 11.71
CA ALA A 62 20.60 8.11 11.28
C ALA A 62 21.49 8.87 12.26
N ALA A 63 22.37 8.15 12.95
CA ALA A 63 23.48 8.77 13.64
C ALA A 63 24.25 9.60 12.61
N LYS A 64 24.27 10.91 12.82
CA LYS A 64 25.25 11.78 12.18
C LYS A 64 26.48 11.86 13.08
#